data_AF-A0A6J1NNF5-F1
#
_entry.id   AF-A0A6J1NNF5-F1
#
_cell.length_a   1.000
_cell.length_b   1.000
_cell.length_c   1.000
_cell.angle_alpha   90.00
_cell.angle_beta   90.00
_cell.angle_gamma   90.00
#
_symmetry.space_group_name_H-M   'P 1'
#
loop_
_entity.id
_entity.type
_entity.pdbx_description
1 polymer ?
#
loop_
_entity_poly.entity_id
_entity_poly.type
_entity_poly.pdbx_seq_one_letter_code
_entity_poly.pdbx_strand_id
1 'polypeptide(L)'
;MKVKFIRKFWEGLKKFGLQYDDFPTTLDNVAVLLRLLTINIYKRRTKRISLIWYFLTCAAGGCYFYVYIFSMMWQVFIHYPRLNNFGGAAVALTLGTCTVTCITKFVFMKMYA
;
A
#
# COMPACT_ATOMS: atom_id res chain seq x y z
N MET A 1 21.64 20.62 -7.54
CA MET A 1 20.16 20.40 -7.56
C MET A 1 19.70 19.24 -6.65
N LYS A 2 20.38 18.08 -6.63
CA LYS A 2 20.04 16.91 -5.79
C LYS A 2 20.03 17.16 -4.26
N VAL A 3 20.98 17.94 -3.74
CA VAL A 3 21.13 18.18 -2.28
C VAL A 3 19.97 18.99 -1.68
N LYS A 4 19.43 19.97 -2.42
CA LYS A 4 18.28 20.80 -1.98
C LYS A 4 16.99 19.97 -1.86
N PHE A 5 16.83 18.97 -2.72
CA PHE A 5 15.68 18.05 -2.69
C PHE A 5 15.73 17.11 -1.49
N ILE A 6 16.89 16.49 -1.24
CA ILE A 6 17.11 15.61 -0.08
C ILE A 6 16.90 16.36 1.23
N ARG A 7 17.37 17.60 1.34
CA ARG A 7 17.17 18.41 2.55
C ARG A 7 15.71 18.76 2.79
N LYS A 8 14.97 19.16 1.75
CA LYS A 8 13.51 19.39 1.84
C LYS A 8 12.73 18.12 2.16
N PHE A 9 13.16 16.99 1.61
CA PHE A 9 12.58 15.68 1.91
C PHE A 9 12.84 15.28 3.37
N TRP A 10 14.05 15.53 3.89
CA TRP A 10 14.44 15.26 5.28
C TRP A 10 13.73 16.18 6.29
N GLU A 11 13.58 17.46 5.96
CA GLU A 11 12.75 18.42 6.73
C GLU A 11 11.28 18.01 6.71
N GLY A 12 10.78 17.48 5.58
CA GLY A 12 9.46 16.88 5.47
C GLY A 12 9.31 15.64 6.34
N LEU A 13 10.29 14.73 6.34
CA LEU A 13 10.34 13.52 7.16
C LEU A 13 10.39 13.82 8.66
N LYS A 14 11.09 14.89 9.06
CA LYS A 14 11.12 15.32 10.48
C LYS A 14 9.74 15.67 11.04
N LYS A 15 8.78 16.09 10.21
CA LYS A 15 7.38 16.32 10.64
C LYS A 15 6.61 15.03 10.98
N PHE A 16 7.11 13.87 10.56
CA PHE A 16 6.53 12.56 10.87
C PHE A 16 7.14 11.92 12.14
N GLY A 17 7.97 12.66 12.90
CA GLY A 17 8.59 12.16 14.12
C GLY A 17 7.58 11.99 15.26
N LEU A 18 7.88 11.07 16.20
CA LEU A 18 7.04 10.74 17.37
C LEU A 18 6.66 11.93 18.28
N GLN A 19 7.29 13.09 18.12
CA GLN A 19 6.94 14.31 18.86
C GLN A 19 5.64 14.97 18.38
N TYR A 20 5.06 14.53 17.26
CA TYR A 20 3.81 15.06 16.72
C TYR A 20 2.77 13.94 16.62
N ASP A 21 1.98 13.76 17.69
CA ASP A 21 0.92 12.72 17.79
C ASP A 21 -0.49 13.31 17.77
N ASP A 22 -0.66 14.47 17.14
CA ASP A 22 -1.97 15.10 16.98
C ASP A 22 -2.75 14.44 15.84
N PHE A 23 -4.05 14.20 16.05
CA PHE A 23 -4.98 13.68 15.04
C PHE A 23 -4.91 14.38 13.66
N PRO A 24 -4.87 15.72 13.53
CA PRO A 24 -4.69 16.36 12.22
C PRO A 24 -3.36 16.00 11.55
N THR A 25 -2.28 15.83 12.33
CA THR A 25 -0.95 15.51 11.81
C THR A 25 -0.88 14.07 11.30
N THR A 26 -1.51 13.13 12.01
CA THR A 26 -1.60 11.73 11.55
C THR A 26 -2.41 11.61 10.26
N LEU A 27 -3.53 12.35 10.13
CA LEU A 27 -4.29 12.41 8.89
C LEU A 27 -3.50 13.02 7.73
N ASP A 28 -2.72 14.07 7.96
CA ASP A 28 -1.89 14.68 6.92
C ASP A 28 -0.78 13.72 6.46
N ASN A 29 -0.20 12.96 7.39
CA ASN A 29 0.80 11.95 7.11
C ASN A 29 0.25 10.82 6.23
N VAL A 30 -0.93 10.31 6.60
CA VAL A 30 -1.69 9.31 5.83
C VAL A 30 -2.05 9.87 4.45
N ALA A 31 -2.49 11.12 4.34
CA ALA A 31 -2.79 11.76 3.06
C ALA A 31 -1.57 11.93 2.14
N VAL A 32 -0.36 12.04 2.68
CA VAL A 32 0.88 12.01 1.88
C VAL A 32 1.16 10.59 1.38
N LEU A 33 0.97 9.57 2.22
CA LEU A 33 1.17 8.17 1.84
C LEU A 33 0.16 7.72 0.77
N LEU A 34 -1.13 8.02 0.95
CA LEU A 34 -2.17 7.71 -0.04
C LEU A 34 -1.93 8.39 -1.37
N ARG A 35 -1.28 9.57 -1.39
CA ARG A 35 -0.89 10.25 -2.62
C ARG A 35 0.11 9.45 -3.45
N LEU A 36 1.01 8.69 -2.82
CA LEU A 36 1.93 7.79 -3.52
C LEU A 36 1.16 6.63 -4.17
N LEU A 37 0.07 6.18 -3.54
CA LEU A 37 -0.87 5.21 -4.11
C LEU A 37 -1.91 5.87 -5.04
N THR A 38 -1.71 7.13 -5.40
CA THR A 38 -2.61 7.87 -6.30
C THR A 38 -4.05 7.93 -5.78
N ILE A 39 -4.24 8.00 -4.46
CA ILE A 39 -5.51 8.24 -3.78
C ILE A 39 -5.45 9.62 -3.12
N ASN A 40 -6.44 10.47 -3.37
CA ASN A 40 -6.45 11.84 -2.85
C ASN A 40 -7.63 12.07 -1.90
N ILE A 41 -7.37 12.05 -0.59
CA ILE A 41 -8.40 12.27 0.43
C ILE A 41 -8.90 13.73 0.44
N TYR A 42 -8.04 14.70 0.11
CA TYR A 42 -8.40 16.12 0.13
C TYR A 42 -8.78 16.61 -1.27
N LYS A 43 -10.09 16.73 -1.53
CA LYS A 43 -10.67 17.26 -2.79
C LYS A 43 -10.16 18.67 -3.16
N ARG A 44 -9.69 19.44 -2.16
CA ARG A 44 -9.20 20.83 -2.31
C ARG A 44 -7.71 20.94 -2.70
N ARG A 45 -6.92 19.85 -2.74
CA ARG A 45 -5.49 19.93 -3.14
C ARG A 45 -5.32 19.90 -4.67
N THR A 46 -5.06 21.06 -5.27
CA THR A 46 -4.86 21.32 -6.71
C THR A 46 -3.56 20.78 -7.34
N LYS A 47 -2.66 20.12 -6.59
CA LYS A 47 -1.44 19.55 -7.19
C LYS A 47 -1.79 18.27 -7.95
N ARG A 48 -1.67 18.33 -9.28
CA ARG A 48 -1.80 17.18 -10.19
C ARG A 48 -0.81 16.10 -9.79
N ILE A 49 -1.32 14.88 -9.63
CA ILE A 49 -0.49 13.68 -9.47
C ILE A 49 0.09 13.36 -10.85
N SER A 50 1.41 13.14 -10.93
CA SER A 50 2.06 12.83 -12.21
C SER A 50 1.61 11.46 -12.74
N LEU A 51 1.42 11.33 -14.05
CA LEU A 51 1.01 10.09 -14.74
C LEU A 51 1.92 8.90 -14.41
N ILE A 52 3.19 9.15 -14.09
CA ILE A 52 4.17 8.12 -13.68
C ILE A 52 3.69 7.38 -12.43
N TRP A 53 3.12 8.10 -11.46
CA TRP A 53 2.58 7.49 -10.24
C TRP A 53 1.36 6.61 -10.54
N TYR A 54 0.59 6.96 -11.56
CA TYR A 54 -0.55 6.17 -11.99
C TYR A 54 -0.11 4.81 -12.55
N PHE A 55 0.87 4.80 -13.46
CA PHE A 55 1.47 3.57 -14.00
C PHE A 55 2.11 2.72 -12.91
N LEU A 56 2.89 3.33 -12.02
CA LEU A 56 3.53 2.62 -10.92
C LEU A 56 2.50 2.01 -9.96
N THR A 57 1.41 2.73 -9.67
CA THR A 57 0.33 2.21 -8.82
C THR A 57 -0.40 1.05 -9.50
N CYS A 58 -0.68 1.12 -10.80
CA CYS A 58 -1.29 0.03 -11.55
C CYS A 58 -0.38 -1.20 -11.61
N ALA A 59 0.90 -1.02 -11.90
CA ALA A 59 1.89 -2.11 -11.92
C ALA A 59 2.02 -2.76 -10.53
N ALA A 60 2.16 -1.95 -9.47
CA ALA A 60 2.21 -2.43 -8.10
C ALA A 60 0.92 -3.17 -7.72
N GLY A 61 -0.25 -2.65 -8.09
CA GLY A 61 -1.54 -3.30 -7.87
C GLY A 61 -1.66 -4.65 -8.58
N GLY A 62 -1.19 -4.74 -9.83
CA GLY A 62 -1.15 -6.00 -10.58
C GLY A 62 -0.23 -7.04 -9.94
N CYS A 63 1.00 -6.65 -9.58
CA CYS A 63 1.93 -7.51 -8.85
C CYS A 63 1.35 -7.95 -7.51
N TYR A 64 0.69 -7.04 -6.80
CA TYR A 64 0.05 -7.35 -5.52
C TYR A 64 -1.06 -8.38 -5.68
N PHE A 65 -1.95 -8.22 -6.67
CA PHE A 65 -2.99 -9.19 -6.99
C PHE A 65 -2.41 -10.57 -7.34
N TYR A 66 -1.35 -10.59 -8.14
CA TYR A 66 -0.68 -11.83 -8.52
C TYR A 66 -0.11 -12.57 -7.30
N VAL A 67 0.64 -11.88 -6.44
CA VAL A 67 1.26 -12.51 -5.28
C VAL A 67 0.22 -12.95 -4.25
N TYR A 68 -0.75 -12.09 -3.92
CA TYR A 68 -1.66 -12.35 -2.81
C TYR A 68 -2.85 -13.24 -3.16
N ILE A 69 -3.24 -13.32 -4.44
CA ILE A 69 -4.30 -14.23 -4.88
C ILE A 69 -3.68 -15.45 -5.58
N PHE A 70 -3.02 -15.26 -6.71
CA PHE A 70 -2.58 -16.39 -7.53
C PHE A 70 -1.47 -17.20 -6.85
N SER A 71 -0.43 -16.54 -6.33
CA SER A 71 0.66 -17.25 -5.66
C SER A 71 0.23 -17.87 -4.33
N MET A 72 -0.66 -17.22 -3.58
CA MET A 72 -1.23 -17.80 -2.36
C MET A 72 -2.06 -19.05 -2.65
N MET A 73 -2.98 -18.99 -3.62
CA MET A 73 -3.78 -20.14 -4.04
C MET A 73 -2.89 -21.29 -4.51
N TRP A 74 -1.89 -21.01 -5.35
CA TRP A 74 -0.92 -22.02 -5.78
C TRP A 74 -0.17 -22.65 -4.60
N GLN A 75 0.28 -21.84 -3.65
CA GLN A 75 1.01 -22.36 -2.50
C GLN A 75 0.13 -23.26 -1.62
N VAL A 76 -1.09 -22.82 -1.31
CA VAL A 76 -2.02 -23.54 -0.43
C VAL A 76 -2.52 -24.82 -1.07
N PHE A 77 -2.90 -24.80 -2.36
CA PHE A 77 -3.54 -25.95 -3.01
C PHE A 77 -2.57 -26.92 -3.66
N ILE A 78 -1.37 -26.47 -4.06
CA ILE A 78 -0.44 -27.29 -4.86
C ILE A 78 0.90 -27.48 -4.16
N HIS A 79 1.54 -26.42 -3.68
CA HIS A 79 2.88 -26.51 -3.12
C HIS A 79 2.93 -27.22 -1.77
N TYR A 80 2.20 -26.72 -0.76
CA TYR A 80 2.23 -27.28 0.58
C TYR A 80 1.66 -28.71 0.70
N PRO A 81 0.56 -29.07 -0.01
CA PRO A 81 0.08 -30.44 -0.04
C PRO A 81 1.09 -31.42 -0.64
N ARG A 82 1.86 -31.00 -1.66
CA ARG A 82 2.90 -31.84 -2.27
C ARG A 82 4.06 -32.13 -1.30
N LEU A 83 4.33 -31.21 -0.38
CA LEU A 83 5.35 -31.37 0.67
C LEU A 83 4.80 -32.03 1.95
N ASN A 84 3.51 -32.42 1.98
CA ASN A 84 2.82 -32.93 3.17
C ASN A 84 2.89 -31.98 4.39
N ASN A 85 3.10 -30.68 4.15
CA ASN A 85 3.25 -29.67 5.20
C ASN A 85 1.99 -28.80 5.32
N PHE A 86 0.97 -29.34 5.98
CA PHE A 86 -0.32 -28.67 6.17
C PHE A 86 -0.25 -27.49 7.14
N GLY A 87 0.72 -27.46 8.06
CA GLY A 87 0.93 -26.33 8.97
C GLY A 87 1.33 -25.06 8.22
N GLY A 88 2.26 -25.18 7.27
CA GLY A 88 2.64 -24.07 6.38
C GLY A 88 1.47 -23.58 5.52
N ALA A 89 0.63 -24.49 5.03
CA ALA A 89 -0.57 -24.15 4.27
C ALA A 89 -1.57 -23.32 5.09
N ALA A 90 -1.82 -23.69 6.34
CA ALA A 90 -2.75 -22.98 7.23
C ALA A 90 -2.27 -21.56 7.56
N VAL A 91 -0.96 -21.38 7.80
CA VAL A 91 -0.36 -20.06 8.05
C VAL A 91 -0.44 -19.19 6.80
N ALA A 92 -0.05 -19.73 5.64
CA ALA A 92 -0.14 -19.03 4.36
C ALA A 92 -1.58 -18.65 4.03
N LEU A 93 -2.54 -19.53 4.32
CA LEU A 93 -3.96 -19.25 4.11
C LEU A 93 -4.46 -18.12 5.02
N THR A 94 -4.15 -18.15 6.31
CA THR A 94 -4.58 -17.13 7.27
C THR A 94 -3.99 -15.76 6.98
N LEU A 95 -2.71 -15.69 6.60
CA LEU A 95 -2.07 -14.44 6.20
C LEU A 95 -2.63 -13.91 4.87
N GLY A 96 -2.91 -14.80 3.92
CA GLY A 96 -3.52 -14.44 2.64
C GLY A 96 -4.94 -13.91 2.81
N THR A 97 -5.79 -14.57 3.61
CA THR A 97 -7.17 -14.08 3.81
C THR A 97 -7.22 -12.73 4.52
N CYS A 98 -6.33 -12.48 5.49
CA CYS A 98 -6.22 -11.17 6.13
C CYS A 98 -5.90 -10.06 5.11
N THR A 99 -4.93 -10.29 4.24
CA THR A 99 -4.48 -9.31 3.24
C THR A 99 -5.49 -9.08 2.12
N VAL A 100 -6.27 -10.09 1.73
CA VAL A 100 -7.36 -9.95 0.74
C VAL A 100 -8.42 -8.93 1.21
N THR A 101 -8.75 -8.87 2.50
CA THR A 101 -9.72 -7.88 3.01
C THR A 101 -9.25 -6.43 2.86
N CYS A 102 -7.93 -6.20 2.89
CA CYS A 102 -7.34 -4.88 2.66
C CYS A 102 -7.50 -4.43 1.20
N ILE A 103 -7.45 -5.36 0.25
CA ILE A 103 -7.60 -5.06 -1.19
C ILE A 103 -8.96 -4.40 -1.46
N THR A 104 -10.04 -4.97 -0.94
CA THR A 104 -11.40 -4.43 -1.13
C THR A 104 -11.52 -3.00 -0.61
N LYS A 105 -10.86 -2.67 0.51
CA LYS A 105 -10.84 -1.31 1.08
C LYS A 105 -10.08 -0.32 0.19
N PHE A 106 -8.94 -0.73 -0.38
CA PHE A 106 -8.19 0.12 -1.31
C PHE A 106 -8.95 0.38 -2.61
N VAL A 107 -9.64 -0.64 -3.14
CA VAL A 107 -10.51 -0.48 -4.33
C VAL A 107 -11.66 0.47 -4.03
N PHE A 108 -12.32 0.32 -2.87
CA PHE A 108 -13.38 1.24 -2.44
C PHE A 108 -12.87 2.67 -2.33
N MET A 109 -11.73 2.89 -1.67
CA MET A 109 -11.13 4.24 -1.58
C MET A 109 -10.79 4.82 -2.95
N LYS A 110 -10.30 4.01 -3.91
CA LYS A 110 -10.03 4.46 -5.28
C LYS A 110 -11.28 4.90 -6.05
N MET A 111 -12.41 4.25 -5.81
CA MET A 111 -13.68 4.56 -6.49
C MET A 111 -14.38 5.80 -5.91
N TYR A 112 -14.24 6.03 -4.60
CA TYR A 112 -14.99 7.07 -3.86
C TYR A 112 -14.14 8.28 -3.41
N ALA A 113 -12.83 8.30 -3.67
CA ALA A 113 -11.93 9.45 -3.40
C ALA A 113 -11.81 10.38 -4.61
#